data_AF-M4V8J2-F1
#
_entry.id   AF-M4V8J2-F1
#
_cell.length_a   1.000
_cell.length_b   1.000
_cell.length_c   1.000
_cell.angle_alpha   90.00
_cell.angle_beta   90.00
_cell.angle_gamma   90.00
#
_symmetry.space_group_name_H-M   'P 1'
#
loop_
_entity.id
_entity.type
_entity.pdbx_description
1 polymer ?
#
loop_
_entity_poly.entity_id
_entity_poly.type
_entity_poly.pdbx_seq_one_letter_code
_entity_poly.pdbx_strand_id
1 'polypeptide(L)'
;MKTVLLCALLVCSVSYSHAQSSNPNNHQLISEITQLARTIRDEASTANASTETLRSVRNDLEDALVKLRQSGGDGGNKGECFNYAYEKYFTSNSSGVATDKAIKLCRSVTDVPVLKLAFDKYYVALSSTAAMDKAGTVASLPMRNKVELLSFAFDKYYISLSSTAAMDKAKAVSQLSSGSQSCLRTLFDRYYATYSSTTAMDKAIEGCK
;
A
#
# COMPACT_ATOMS: atom_id res chain seq x y z
N MET A 1 -59.45 2.42 36.13
CA MET A 1 -59.63 3.78 35.59
C MET A 1 -58.45 4.63 36.04
N LYS A 2 -57.72 5.24 35.07
CA LYS A 2 -56.70 6.31 35.22
C LYS A 2 -55.43 5.83 35.96
N THR A 3 -54.19 5.88 35.46
CA THR A 3 -53.46 6.87 34.62
C THR A 3 -52.10 6.17 34.38
N VAL A 4 -51.67 5.68 33.21
CA VAL A 4 -51.18 6.37 31.99
C VAL A 4 -50.65 7.78 32.24
N LEU A 5 -49.35 7.91 32.49
CA LEU A 5 -48.46 8.98 31.98
C LEU A 5 -47.03 8.75 32.51
N LEU A 6 -46.02 9.15 31.74
CA LEU A 6 -44.57 9.11 32.05
C LEU A 6 -43.80 7.82 31.75
N CYS A 7 -43.79 7.41 30.47
CA CYS A 7 -42.67 6.62 29.91
C CYS A 7 -42.41 6.99 28.44
N ALA A 8 -42.50 8.28 28.10
CA ALA A 8 -42.49 8.78 26.72
C ALA A 8 -41.39 9.81 26.41
N LEU A 9 -40.23 9.75 27.07
CA LEU A 9 -39.16 10.74 26.84
C LEU A 9 -37.72 10.20 26.86
N LEU A 10 -37.49 8.95 26.45
CA LEU A 10 -36.13 8.39 26.36
C LEU A 10 -35.90 7.42 25.19
N VAL A 11 -36.61 7.58 24.07
CA VAL A 11 -36.39 6.80 22.83
C VAL A 11 -36.48 7.68 21.56
N CYS A 12 -35.98 8.92 21.61
CA CYS A 12 -36.00 9.84 20.46
C CYS A 12 -34.63 10.49 20.18
N SER A 13 -33.55 9.71 20.12
CA SER A 13 -32.27 10.21 19.61
C SER A 13 -31.35 9.13 19.04
N VAL A 14 -31.90 8.15 18.33
CA VAL A 14 -31.13 7.33 17.37
C VAL A 14 -31.89 7.30 16.05
N SER A 15 -32.03 8.46 15.44
CA SER A 15 -32.43 8.59 14.04
C SER A 15 -31.68 9.77 13.48
N TYR A 16 -31.22 9.62 12.23
CA TYR A 16 -30.47 10.60 11.43
C TYR A 16 -28.95 10.60 11.61
N SER A 17 -28.33 9.57 11.02
CA SER A 17 -27.20 9.74 10.10
C SER A 17 -27.04 8.48 9.23
N HIS A 18 -28.10 8.05 8.54
CA HIS A 18 -27.93 7.24 7.33
C HIS A 18 -27.95 8.21 6.16
N ALA A 19 -26.79 8.80 5.90
CA ALA A 19 -26.53 9.51 4.68
C ALA A 19 -26.72 8.52 3.52
N GLN A 20 -27.78 8.78 2.75
CA GLN A 20 -28.11 8.15 1.49
C GLN A 20 -26.91 8.19 0.55
N SER A 21 -26.31 7.03 0.30
CA SER A 21 -25.70 6.72 -0.99
C SER A 21 -25.39 5.22 -1.03
N SER A 22 -26.34 4.40 -1.47
CA SER A 22 -26.08 2.99 -1.73
C SER A 22 -27.10 2.44 -2.72
N ASN A 23 -26.63 2.20 -3.93
CA ASN A 23 -27.24 1.38 -4.96
C ASN A 23 -28.01 0.19 -4.32
N PRO A 24 -29.31 -0.04 -4.61
CA PRO A 24 -30.10 -1.10 -3.99
C PRO A 24 -29.47 -2.50 -4.16
N ASN A 25 -28.68 -2.71 -5.22
CA ASN A 25 -27.92 -3.94 -5.44
C ASN A 25 -26.83 -4.18 -4.37
N ASN A 26 -26.25 -3.12 -3.80
CA ASN A 26 -25.23 -3.25 -2.75
C ASN A 26 -25.84 -3.74 -1.44
N HIS A 27 -27.07 -3.34 -1.11
CA HIS A 27 -27.75 -3.83 0.09
C HIS A 27 -28.02 -5.32 0.03
N GLN A 28 -28.41 -5.83 -1.15
CA GLN A 28 -28.60 -7.26 -1.37
C GLN A 28 -27.27 -8.02 -1.22
N LEU A 29 -26.20 -7.56 -1.88
CA LEU A 29 -24.88 -8.20 -1.79
C LEU A 29 -24.31 -8.18 -0.36
N ILE A 30 -24.48 -7.09 0.39
CA ILE A 30 -24.07 -7.01 1.81
C ILE A 30 -24.85 -8.03 2.65
N SER A 31 -26.15 -8.21 2.39
CA SER A 31 -26.96 -9.22 3.07
C SER A 31 -26.47 -10.64 2.76
N GLU A 32 -26.17 -10.94 1.48
CA GLU A 32 -25.64 -12.25 1.05
C GLU A 32 -24.29 -12.56 1.69
N ILE A 33 -23.35 -11.59 1.71
CA ILE A 33 -22.06 -11.73 2.38
C ILE A 33 -22.24 -11.96 3.89
N THR A 34 -23.16 -11.22 4.52
CA THR A 34 -23.44 -11.37 5.96
C THR A 34 -24.02 -12.75 6.26
N GLN A 35 -24.90 -13.26 5.40
CA GLN A 35 -25.47 -14.60 5.53
C GLN A 35 -24.38 -15.67 5.37
N LEU A 36 -23.54 -15.55 4.33
CA LEU A 36 -22.42 -16.45 4.11
C LEU A 36 -21.47 -16.49 5.31
N ALA A 37 -21.14 -15.33 5.90
CA ALA A 37 -20.29 -15.25 7.08
C ALA A 37 -20.89 -15.97 8.30
N ARG A 38 -22.22 -15.92 8.47
CA ARG A 38 -22.92 -16.68 9.53
C ARG A 38 -22.88 -18.18 9.26
N THR A 39 -23.17 -18.60 8.03
CA THR A 39 -23.11 -20.02 7.63
C THR A 39 -21.71 -20.59 7.86
N ILE A 40 -20.67 -19.86 7.43
CA ILE A 40 -19.28 -20.28 7.64
C ILE A 40 -18.94 -20.42 9.12
N ARG A 41 -19.41 -19.51 9.97
CA ARG A 41 -19.21 -19.60 11.43
C ARG A 41 -19.88 -20.85 12.01
N ASP A 42 -21.13 -21.09 11.63
CA ASP A 42 -21.92 -22.20 12.17
C ASP A 42 -21.35 -23.56 11.69
N GLU A 43 -20.98 -23.68 10.42
CA GLU A 43 -20.28 -24.85 9.85
C GLU A 43 -18.91 -25.04 10.50
N ALA A 44 -18.09 -24.00 10.63
CA ALA A 44 -16.77 -24.11 11.26
C ALA A 44 -16.83 -24.57 12.73
N SER A 45 -17.93 -24.30 13.44
CA SER A 45 -18.12 -24.71 14.83
C SER A 45 -18.49 -26.19 14.99
N THR A 46 -18.99 -26.83 13.93
CA THR A 46 -19.46 -28.22 13.94
C THR A 46 -18.66 -29.14 13.02
N ALA A 47 -17.85 -28.57 12.12
CA ALA A 47 -17.06 -29.30 11.15
C ALA A 47 -15.95 -30.12 11.82
N ASN A 48 -15.92 -31.42 11.53
CA ASN A 48 -14.77 -32.29 11.80
C ASN A 48 -13.71 -32.13 10.70
N ALA A 49 -13.32 -30.89 10.42
CA ALA A 49 -12.35 -30.56 9.39
C ALA A 49 -10.92 -30.66 9.94
N SER A 50 -9.96 -31.06 9.09
CA SER A 50 -8.56 -31.04 9.47
C SER A 50 -8.09 -29.61 9.77
N THR A 51 -7.10 -29.47 10.66
CA THR A 51 -6.50 -28.16 10.99
C THR A 51 -6.02 -27.42 9.75
N GLU A 52 -5.53 -28.14 8.73
CA GLU A 52 -5.06 -27.55 7.49
C GLU A 52 -6.21 -26.97 6.66
N THR A 53 -7.36 -27.65 6.63
CA THR A 53 -8.58 -27.15 5.95
C THR A 53 -9.09 -25.87 6.62
N LEU A 54 -9.17 -25.86 7.97
CA LEU A 54 -9.59 -24.68 8.72
C LEU A 54 -8.63 -23.50 8.51
N ARG A 55 -7.32 -23.78 8.39
CA ARG A 55 -6.30 -22.77 8.08
C ARG A 55 -6.49 -22.19 6.68
N SER A 56 -6.80 -23.02 5.68
CA SER A 56 -7.11 -22.56 4.32
C SER A 56 -8.33 -21.64 4.31
N VAL A 57 -9.45 -22.08 4.91
CA VAL A 57 -10.70 -21.30 4.98
C VAL A 57 -10.48 -19.95 5.67
N ARG A 58 -9.70 -19.91 6.75
CA ARG A 58 -9.34 -18.66 7.42
C ARG A 58 -8.59 -17.70 6.47
N ASN A 59 -7.63 -18.21 5.70
CA ASN A 59 -6.87 -17.41 4.75
C ASN A 59 -7.79 -16.84 3.64
N ASP A 60 -8.75 -17.62 3.15
CA ASP A 60 -9.71 -17.17 2.13
C ASP A 60 -10.65 -16.09 2.66
N LEU A 61 -11.09 -16.20 3.91
CA LEU A 61 -11.88 -15.18 4.59
C LEU A 61 -11.10 -13.88 4.80
N GLU A 62 -9.82 -13.97 5.18
CA GLU A 62 -8.94 -12.80 5.29
C GLU A 62 -8.80 -12.08 3.95
N ASP A 63 -8.61 -12.81 2.85
CA ASP A 63 -8.55 -12.25 1.49
C ASP A 63 -9.87 -11.58 1.05
N ALA A 64 -11.02 -12.20 1.37
CA ALA A 64 -12.32 -11.61 1.12
C ALA A 64 -12.51 -10.29 1.89
N LEU A 65 -12.11 -10.26 3.17
CA LEU A 65 -12.23 -9.09 4.04
C LEU A 65 -11.35 -7.93 3.57
N VAL A 66 -10.18 -8.25 3.03
CA VAL A 66 -9.29 -7.32 2.35
C VAL A 66 -9.99 -6.68 1.14
N LYS A 67 -10.57 -7.48 0.24
CA LYS A 67 -11.25 -6.98 -0.97
C LYS A 67 -12.42 -6.05 -0.63
N LEU A 68 -13.15 -6.37 0.44
CA LEU A 68 -14.25 -5.53 0.93
C LEU A 68 -13.76 -4.18 1.46
N ARG A 69 -12.61 -4.15 2.17
CA ARG A 69 -11.99 -2.90 2.64
C ARG A 69 -11.46 -2.02 1.50
N GLN A 70 -11.15 -2.60 0.34
CA GLN A 70 -10.67 -1.88 -0.85
C GLN A 70 -11.78 -1.13 -1.61
N SER A 71 -13.05 -1.49 -1.41
CA SER A 71 -14.17 -1.06 -2.27
C SER A 71 -14.90 0.23 -1.79
N GLY A 72 -14.53 0.78 -0.64
CA GLY A 72 -15.18 1.96 -0.05
C GLY A 72 -14.47 3.28 -0.34
N GLY A 73 -14.73 3.88 -1.52
CA GLY A 73 -14.54 5.30 -1.83
C GLY A 73 -13.10 5.84 -1.86
N ASP A 74 -12.69 6.42 -3.00
CA ASP A 74 -11.42 7.13 -3.22
C ASP A 74 -10.17 6.22 -3.46
N GLY A 75 -10.40 4.94 -3.78
CA GLY A 75 -9.50 3.81 -3.52
C GLY A 75 -8.57 3.31 -4.65
N GLY A 76 -8.34 4.05 -5.74
CA GLY A 76 -7.50 3.57 -6.85
C GLY A 76 -6.08 3.16 -6.41
N ASN A 77 -5.38 4.07 -5.72
CA ASN A 77 -4.00 3.81 -5.28
C ASN A 77 -3.91 2.92 -4.03
N LYS A 78 -4.92 2.94 -3.14
CA LYS A 78 -4.85 2.15 -1.88
C LYS A 78 -5.13 0.67 -2.12
N GLY A 79 -6.10 0.34 -2.96
CA GLY A 79 -6.35 -1.05 -3.37
C GLY A 79 -5.18 -1.62 -4.16
N GLU A 80 -4.63 -0.84 -5.10
CA GLU A 80 -3.45 -1.21 -5.88
C GLU A 80 -2.22 -1.44 -4.98
N CYS A 81 -1.94 -0.53 -4.04
CA CYS A 81 -0.85 -0.70 -3.08
C CYS A 81 -1.00 -2.01 -2.30
N PHE A 82 -2.19 -2.25 -1.73
CA PHE A 82 -2.41 -3.42 -0.90
C PHE A 82 -2.19 -4.69 -1.72
N ASN A 83 -2.83 -4.80 -2.89
CA ASN A 83 -2.75 -6.02 -3.71
C ASN A 83 -1.31 -6.31 -4.11
N TYR A 84 -0.58 -5.27 -4.52
CA TYR A 84 0.84 -5.38 -4.84
C TYR A 84 1.67 -5.83 -3.62
N ALA A 85 1.52 -5.15 -2.48
CA ALA A 85 2.29 -5.45 -1.28
C ALA A 85 1.97 -6.85 -0.71
N TYR A 86 0.69 -7.23 -0.69
CA TYR A 86 0.25 -8.54 -0.24
C TYR A 86 0.87 -9.64 -1.08
N GLU A 87 0.79 -9.55 -2.40
CA GLU A 87 1.40 -10.53 -3.31
C GLU A 87 2.88 -10.74 -2.98
N LYS A 88 3.62 -9.63 -2.79
CA LYS A 88 5.05 -9.69 -2.48
C LYS A 88 5.35 -10.20 -1.07
N TYR A 89 4.55 -9.87 -0.07
CA TYR A 89 4.74 -10.43 1.28
C TYR A 89 4.32 -11.90 1.36
N PHE A 90 3.28 -12.31 0.63
CA PHE A 90 2.74 -13.67 0.66
C PHE A 90 3.73 -14.71 0.13
N THR A 91 4.70 -14.33 -0.71
CA THR A 91 5.75 -15.25 -1.19
C THR A 91 6.59 -15.87 -0.07
N SER A 92 6.61 -15.26 1.12
CA SER A 92 7.50 -15.67 2.23
C SER A 92 6.85 -15.57 3.60
N ASN A 93 5.56 -15.25 3.69
CA ASN A 93 4.82 -15.12 4.94
C ASN A 93 3.46 -15.83 4.81
N SER A 94 2.84 -16.18 5.93
CA SER A 94 1.45 -16.66 5.94
C SER A 94 0.47 -15.56 5.50
N SER A 95 -0.74 -15.94 5.05
CA SER A 95 -1.76 -14.98 4.58
C SER A 95 -2.01 -13.85 5.59
N GLY A 96 -2.24 -14.18 6.86
CA GLY A 96 -2.48 -13.18 7.91
C GLY A 96 -1.30 -12.22 8.09
N VAL A 97 -0.06 -12.73 8.13
CA VAL A 97 1.15 -11.88 8.27
C VAL A 97 1.35 -11.00 7.03
N ALA A 98 1.14 -11.54 5.83
CA ALA A 98 1.22 -10.78 4.59
C ALA A 98 0.17 -9.67 4.55
N THR A 99 -1.06 -9.97 4.98
CA THR A 99 -2.15 -9.00 5.11
C THR A 99 -1.78 -7.87 6.08
N ASP A 100 -1.33 -8.19 7.28
CA ASP A 100 -0.98 -7.19 8.30
C ASP A 100 0.16 -6.27 7.82
N LYS A 101 1.19 -6.85 7.19
CA LYS A 101 2.31 -6.09 6.62
C LYS A 101 1.85 -5.20 5.47
N ALA A 102 1.04 -5.72 4.54
CA ALA A 102 0.50 -4.95 3.42
C ALA A 102 -0.37 -3.78 3.90
N ILE A 103 -1.27 -4.00 4.86
CA ILE A 103 -2.07 -2.92 5.49
C ILE A 103 -1.15 -1.87 6.11
N LYS A 104 -0.15 -2.30 6.89
CA LYS A 104 0.76 -1.38 7.59
C LYS A 104 1.55 -0.53 6.60
N LEU A 105 2.14 -1.14 5.58
CA LEU A 105 2.93 -0.46 4.55
C LEU A 105 2.08 0.55 3.78
N CYS A 106 0.89 0.13 3.32
CA CYS A 106 0.04 0.97 2.47
C CYS A 106 -0.65 2.13 3.20
N ARG A 107 -0.55 2.21 4.53
CA ARG A 107 -0.93 3.42 5.29
C ARG A 107 0.05 4.57 5.09
N SER A 108 1.32 4.28 4.82
CA SER A 108 2.38 5.28 4.68
C SER A 108 2.81 5.55 3.24
N VAL A 109 2.43 4.70 2.29
CA VAL A 109 2.79 4.87 0.87
C VAL A 109 2.03 6.04 0.28
N THR A 110 2.78 6.98 -0.31
CA THR A 110 2.22 8.18 -0.95
C THR A 110 2.11 8.05 -2.47
N ASP A 111 2.93 7.19 -3.08
CA ASP A 111 3.02 6.98 -4.52
C ASP A 111 3.33 5.49 -4.82
N VAL A 112 2.36 4.79 -5.41
CA VAL A 112 2.46 3.35 -5.71
C VAL A 112 3.45 3.05 -6.85
N PRO A 113 3.49 3.82 -7.96
CA PRO A 113 4.57 3.71 -8.94
C PRO A 113 5.97 3.75 -8.33
N VAL A 114 6.20 4.63 -7.35
CA VAL A 114 7.48 4.71 -6.63
C VAL A 114 7.74 3.46 -5.80
N LEU A 115 6.72 2.93 -5.11
CA LEU A 115 6.82 1.66 -4.37
C LEU A 115 7.22 0.50 -5.30
N LYS A 116 6.57 0.38 -6.45
CA LYS A 116 6.84 -0.66 -7.45
C LYS A 116 8.28 -0.57 -7.98
N LEU A 117 8.68 0.61 -8.44
CA LEU A 117 10.04 0.86 -8.92
C LEU A 117 11.09 0.54 -7.85
N ALA A 118 10.91 1.01 -6.61
CA ALA A 118 11.85 0.77 -5.53
C ALA A 118 11.93 -0.72 -5.17
N PHE A 119 10.80 -1.43 -5.14
CA PHE A 119 10.78 -2.88 -4.92
C PHE A 119 11.61 -3.61 -5.97
N ASP A 120 11.36 -3.33 -7.27
CA ASP A 120 12.06 -4.00 -8.36
C ASP A 120 13.58 -3.85 -8.25
N LYS A 121 14.06 -2.65 -7.84
CA LYS A 121 15.49 -2.42 -7.65
C LYS A 121 16.04 -3.10 -6.39
N TYR A 122 15.32 -3.06 -5.26
CA TYR A 122 15.77 -3.73 -4.03
C TYR A 122 15.74 -5.26 -4.14
N TYR A 123 14.77 -5.83 -4.85
CA TYR A 123 14.59 -7.28 -4.99
C TYR A 123 15.73 -7.97 -5.72
N VAL A 124 16.55 -7.22 -6.48
CA VAL A 124 17.79 -7.73 -7.08
C VAL A 124 18.75 -8.33 -6.04
N ALA A 125 18.78 -7.77 -4.82
CA ALA A 125 19.75 -8.16 -3.79
C ALA A 125 19.11 -8.59 -2.45
N LEU A 126 17.79 -8.44 -2.30
CA LEU A 126 17.08 -8.68 -1.05
C LEU A 126 15.94 -9.70 -1.26
N SER A 127 15.50 -10.33 -0.17
CA SER A 127 14.27 -11.14 -0.19
C SER A 127 13.05 -10.29 -0.49
N SER A 128 11.96 -10.90 -0.97
CA SER A 128 10.72 -10.19 -1.30
C SER A 128 10.20 -9.33 -0.12
N THR A 129 10.24 -9.89 1.08
CA THR A 129 9.84 -9.16 2.30
C THR A 129 10.77 -7.98 2.59
N ALA A 130 12.09 -8.18 2.57
CA ALA A 130 13.05 -7.11 2.87
C ALA A 130 13.05 -6.01 1.79
N ALA A 131 12.85 -6.40 0.52
CA ALA A 131 12.70 -5.47 -0.59
C ALA A 131 11.43 -4.62 -0.46
N MET A 132 10.29 -5.22 -0.10
CA MET A 132 9.06 -4.47 0.17
C MET A 132 9.20 -3.51 1.35
N ASP A 133 9.78 -3.97 2.46
CA ASP A 133 9.99 -3.14 3.64
C ASP A 133 10.85 -1.91 3.29
N LYS A 134 11.94 -2.09 2.54
CA LYS A 134 12.78 -0.98 2.06
C LYS A 134 12.05 -0.09 1.05
N ALA A 135 11.35 -0.67 0.07
CA ALA A 135 10.60 0.08 -0.92
C ALA A 135 9.53 0.98 -0.27
N GLY A 136 8.87 0.49 0.77
CA GLY A 136 7.92 1.25 1.58
C GLY A 136 8.53 2.51 2.19
N THR A 137 9.80 2.46 2.62
CA THR A 137 10.50 3.64 3.14
C THR A 137 10.78 4.71 2.08
N VAL A 138 10.95 4.32 0.82
CA VAL A 138 11.16 5.26 -0.29
C VAL A 138 9.82 5.85 -0.72
N ALA A 139 8.79 5.02 -0.82
CA ALA A 139 7.45 5.43 -1.24
C ALA A 139 6.68 6.26 -0.19
N SER A 140 7.14 6.29 1.07
CA SER A 140 6.60 7.17 2.11
C SER A 140 7.18 8.59 2.10
N LEU A 141 8.26 8.81 1.36
CA LEU A 141 8.82 10.15 1.12
C LEU A 141 7.90 10.96 0.19
N PRO A 142 8.03 12.31 0.13
CA PRO A 142 7.25 13.15 -0.79
C PRO A 142 7.69 12.95 -2.24
N MET A 143 7.30 11.82 -2.83
CA MET A 143 7.75 11.33 -4.14
C MET A 143 6.68 11.42 -5.24
N ARG A 144 5.54 12.06 -4.96
CA ARG A 144 4.43 12.18 -5.91
C ARG A 144 4.93 12.75 -7.24
N ASN A 145 4.71 12.00 -8.33
CA ASN A 145 5.14 12.35 -9.69
C ASN A 145 6.67 12.49 -9.86
N LYS A 146 7.48 11.79 -9.04
CA LYS A 146 8.95 11.81 -9.12
C LYS A 146 9.56 10.47 -9.53
N VAL A 147 8.74 9.54 -10.03
CA VAL A 147 9.20 8.19 -10.42
C VAL A 147 10.30 8.26 -11.50
N GLU A 148 10.20 9.19 -12.46
CA GLU A 148 11.22 9.38 -13.49
C GLU A 148 12.52 9.96 -12.95
N LEU A 149 12.44 10.91 -12.00
CA LEU A 149 13.62 11.45 -11.30
C LEU A 149 14.32 10.36 -10.51
N LEU A 150 13.55 9.54 -9.81
CA LEU A 150 14.06 8.42 -9.01
C LEU A 150 14.73 7.37 -9.88
N SER A 151 14.08 6.99 -11.00
CA SER A 151 14.66 6.04 -11.96
C SER A 151 15.96 6.57 -12.55
N PHE A 152 15.96 7.84 -12.99
CA PHE A 152 17.16 8.46 -13.55
C PHE A 152 18.32 8.48 -12.53
N ALA A 153 18.06 8.95 -11.31
CA ALA A 153 19.09 9.00 -10.26
C ALA A 153 19.60 7.59 -9.91
N PHE A 154 18.70 6.60 -9.80
CA PHE A 154 19.08 5.21 -9.59
C PHE A 154 20.02 4.71 -10.69
N ASP A 155 19.65 4.88 -11.95
CA ASP A 155 20.45 4.38 -13.08
C ASP A 155 21.86 5.00 -13.07
N LYS A 156 22.00 6.27 -12.66
CA LYS A 156 23.31 6.91 -12.53
C LYS A 156 24.10 6.39 -11.34
N TYR A 157 23.48 6.25 -10.17
CA TYR A 157 24.17 5.67 -9.00
C TYR A 157 24.56 4.21 -9.22
N TYR A 158 23.75 3.43 -9.94
CA TYR A 158 23.97 2.00 -10.16
C TYR A 158 25.18 1.69 -11.06
N ILE A 159 25.71 2.69 -11.78
CA ILE A 159 26.97 2.55 -12.56
C ILE A 159 28.14 2.12 -11.66
N SER A 160 28.17 2.54 -10.39
CA SER A 160 29.30 2.26 -9.49
C SER A 160 28.90 1.76 -8.10
N LEU A 161 27.60 1.62 -7.81
CA LEU A 161 27.08 1.14 -6.53
C LEU A 161 26.25 -0.13 -6.71
N SER A 162 26.07 -0.87 -5.62
CA SER A 162 25.11 -1.99 -5.59
C SER A 162 23.67 -1.48 -5.75
N SER A 163 22.75 -2.36 -6.15
CA SER A 163 21.33 -1.97 -6.37
C SER A 163 20.72 -1.33 -5.13
N THR A 164 20.96 -1.92 -3.96
CA THR A 164 20.48 -1.39 -2.67
C THR A 164 21.09 -0.02 -2.37
N ALA A 165 22.41 0.14 -2.52
CA ALA A 165 23.08 1.42 -2.24
C ALA A 165 22.69 2.52 -3.23
N ALA A 166 22.49 2.16 -4.51
CA ALA A 166 22.04 3.07 -5.54
C ALA A 166 20.62 3.60 -5.24
N MET A 167 19.69 2.71 -4.87
CA MET A 167 18.33 3.14 -4.51
C MET A 167 18.29 3.94 -3.20
N ASP A 168 19.07 3.52 -2.19
CA ASP A 168 19.21 4.24 -0.92
C ASP A 168 19.73 5.68 -1.12
N LYS A 169 20.61 5.90 -2.12
CA LYS A 169 21.05 7.25 -2.52
C LYS A 169 20.02 7.97 -3.40
N ALA A 170 19.43 7.29 -4.38
CA ALA A 170 18.50 7.86 -5.34
C ALA A 170 17.29 8.52 -4.66
N LYS A 171 16.87 8.05 -3.47
CA LYS A 171 15.78 8.67 -2.71
C LYS A 171 16.00 10.15 -2.35
N ALA A 172 17.23 10.68 -2.47
CA ALA A 172 17.51 12.11 -2.30
C ALA A 172 16.73 13.01 -3.28
N VAL A 173 16.25 12.46 -4.41
CA VAL A 173 15.36 13.20 -5.33
C VAL A 173 14.02 13.59 -4.70
N SER A 174 13.66 13.03 -3.54
CA SER A 174 12.50 13.48 -2.76
C SER A 174 12.57 14.97 -2.40
N GLN A 175 13.76 15.53 -2.33
CA GLN A 175 14.00 16.95 -2.04
C GLN A 175 13.77 17.87 -3.24
N LEU A 176 13.68 17.32 -4.46
CA LEU A 176 13.51 18.10 -5.69
C LEU A 176 12.04 18.35 -6.00
N SER A 177 11.74 19.36 -6.82
CA SER A 177 10.41 19.53 -7.42
C SER A 177 10.16 18.44 -8.47
N SER A 178 8.90 18.07 -8.75
CA SER A 178 8.58 17.12 -9.83
C SER A 178 8.99 17.63 -11.22
N GLY A 179 9.18 18.94 -11.40
CA GLY A 179 9.64 19.55 -12.64
C GLY A 179 11.17 19.59 -12.82
N SER A 180 11.95 19.10 -11.85
CA SER A 180 13.42 19.24 -11.85
C SER A 180 14.16 18.31 -12.84
N GLN A 181 13.45 17.59 -13.72
CA GLN A 181 14.04 16.56 -14.60
C GLN A 181 15.05 17.13 -15.61
N SER A 182 14.73 18.27 -16.23
CA SER A 182 15.64 18.93 -17.16
C SER A 182 16.90 19.46 -16.45
N CYS A 183 16.72 20.08 -15.28
CA CYS A 183 17.83 20.53 -14.43
C CYS A 183 18.75 19.37 -14.07
N LEU A 184 18.15 18.28 -13.56
CA LEU A 184 18.88 17.13 -13.04
C LEU A 184 19.75 16.47 -14.12
N ARG A 185 19.18 16.27 -15.32
CA ARG A 185 19.90 15.70 -16.47
C ARG A 185 21.02 16.62 -16.94
N THR A 186 20.72 17.90 -17.11
CA THR A 186 21.69 18.90 -17.59
C THR A 186 22.88 19.04 -16.64
N LEU A 187 22.64 19.15 -15.34
CA LEU A 187 23.71 19.26 -14.35
C LEU A 187 24.50 17.95 -14.21
N PHE A 188 23.83 16.79 -14.27
CA PHE A 188 24.51 15.50 -14.25
C PHE A 188 25.50 15.40 -15.41
N ASP A 189 25.07 15.66 -16.65
CA ASP A 189 25.93 15.52 -17.84
C ASP A 189 27.15 16.44 -17.75
N ARG A 190 26.98 17.67 -17.23
CA ARG A 190 28.09 18.61 -16.99
C ARG A 190 29.06 18.11 -15.92
N TYR A 191 28.56 17.64 -14.77
CA TYR A 191 29.42 17.16 -13.70
C TYR A 191 30.07 15.81 -14.03
N TYR A 192 29.41 14.95 -14.80
CA TYR A 192 29.92 13.62 -15.15
C TYR A 192 31.14 13.69 -16.09
N ALA A 193 31.32 14.81 -16.81
CA ALA A 193 32.53 15.05 -17.59
C ALA A 193 33.81 15.11 -16.74
N THR A 194 33.71 15.40 -15.44
CA THR A 194 34.87 15.61 -14.56
C THR A 194 34.82 14.79 -13.26
N TYR A 195 33.66 14.28 -12.88
CA TYR A 195 33.45 13.54 -11.64
C TYR A 195 32.91 12.13 -11.90
N SER A 196 33.07 11.25 -10.91
CA SER A 196 32.43 9.93 -10.92
C SER A 196 30.90 10.04 -11.03
N SER A 197 30.22 9.00 -11.52
CA SER A 197 28.76 9.00 -11.65
C SER A 197 28.04 9.36 -10.34
N THR A 198 28.48 8.77 -9.24
CA THR A 198 27.96 9.05 -7.90
C THR A 198 28.15 10.50 -7.50
N THR A 199 29.37 11.04 -7.64
CA THR A 199 29.67 12.43 -7.28
C THR A 199 28.95 13.43 -8.18
N ALA A 200 28.83 13.13 -9.48
CA ALA A 200 28.11 13.95 -10.44
C ALA A 200 26.62 14.02 -10.10
N MET A 201 26.01 12.88 -9.75
CA MET A 201 24.60 12.81 -9.34
C MET A 201 24.36 13.52 -8.00
N ASP A 202 25.23 13.33 -7.01
CA ASP A 202 25.16 14.03 -5.71
C ASP A 202 25.18 15.57 -5.93
N LYS A 203 26.09 16.06 -6.79
CA LYS A 203 26.18 17.49 -7.14
C LYS A 203 24.99 17.99 -7.95
N ALA A 204 24.49 17.18 -8.89
CA ALA A 204 23.33 17.55 -9.71
C ALA A 204 22.05 17.66 -8.88
N ILE A 205 21.84 16.77 -7.90
CA ILE A 205 20.72 16.87 -6.95
C ILE A 205 20.86 18.16 -6.14
N GLU A 206 22.04 18.45 -5.59
CA GLU A 206 22.27 19.66 -4.80
C GLU A 206 21.99 20.95 -5.61
N GLY A 207 22.44 21.00 -6.86
CA GLY A 207 22.23 22.17 -7.72
C GLY A 207 20.80 22.36 -8.24
N CYS A 208 19.91 21.39 -8.07
CA CYS A 208 18.52 21.45 -8.54
C CYS A 208 17.47 21.59 -7.42
N LYS A 209 17.91 21.71 -6.17
CA LYS A 209 17.06 22.06 -5.01
C LYS A 209 16.63 23.52 -5.09
#